data_AF-A0A8D3WG14-F1
#
_entry.id   AF-A0A8D3WG14-F1
#
_cell.length_a   1.000
_cell.length_b   1.000
_cell.length_c   1.000
_cell.angle_alpha   90.00
_cell.angle_beta   90.00
_cell.angle_gamma   90.00
#
_symmetry.space_group_name_H-M   'P 1'
#
loop_
_entity.id
_entity.type
_entity.pdbx_description
1 polymer ?
#
loop_
_entity_poly.entity_id
_entity_poly.type
_entity_poly.pdbx_seq_one_letter_code
_entity_poly.pdbx_strand_id
1 'polypeptide(L)'
;MRLTTLFTIPRVLRHSDAVGADLPPDDAVVLDAPDPSLRAALAAASSGDHTPAAELLAGTREHAQWERRDTCVSRLARASLHHPGWLESWLEESPEDPDAVLVKADQYVYQAWQIRTGARARHVEADQFRAFHAVLRDSVPVISTAAELNPDDPVPWRIALTQARGIQAPREVFDGYLSEANARDPHHEGCHVQALQYLCAKWYGSHEEMFAFAERAAEQAPPGSRLHALPLQAVVEYLIADEETSGPGPYTARTEAAVTRAQALSDSYAPGDREAAGFRNHLALVLWSLSRYEEALDAFRSIGVHATTFPWTYFGEAREEFLEARSDTRVELAMKIPFFRASPGPPASGTPDWERELAPRSLAIASTGPTEVAQAALICGHSLRTAPAGSHHTYVEIVPDPVRGKRAALLPEDPLTSAADNFTTAEDWPALVLHRTPERSSFTLVHRGRKVTDHAWETAAPATDHAEATRTAAALARSYGLSDPRPLAHILRATGDPARHQRELVAALGLPPLPSGYGGEQEILAELPGARVLARRGFLAGMRDTMTTKDGVHPETPPQDEPHPVRWWVLRTAALLFFTAAAVYAWWTPDIGWFRSTVSSVLSLYFAVKLIRALRRRPVSSSPPPAAS
;
A
#
# COMPACT_ATOMS: atom_id res chain seq x y z
N MET A 1 7.24 -35.53 -5.49
CA MET A 1 6.98 -34.18 -4.91
C MET A 1 7.36 -34.20 -3.44
N ARG A 2 8.19 -33.25 -2.99
CA ARG A 2 8.70 -33.18 -1.61
C ARG A 2 7.56 -32.75 -0.66
N LEU A 3 7.48 -33.33 0.55
CA LEU A 3 6.53 -32.97 1.63
C LEU A 3 6.48 -31.47 1.96
N THR A 4 7.50 -30.70 1.55
CA THR A 4 7.59 -29.25 1.70
C THR A 4 6.47 -28.49 0.98
N THR A 5 5.99 -28.94 -0.18
CA THR A 5 4.94 -28.24 -0.95
C THR A 5 3.53 -28.39 -0.34
N LEU A 6 3.30 -29.42 0.49
CA LEU A 6 1.99 -29.63 1.16
C LEU A 6 1.69 -28.61 2.26
N PHE A 7 2.73 -28.03 2.85
CA PHE A 7 2.59 -27.12 3.99
C PHE A 7 2.79 -25.66 3.61
N THR A 8 3.06 -25.34 2.35
CA THR A 8 3.28 -23.96 1.91
C THR A 8 2.07 -23.08 2.21
N ILE A 9 0.90 -23.41 1.67
CA ILE A 9 -0.34 -22.63 1.88
C ILE A 9 -0.73 -22.61 3.39
N PRO A 10 -0.74 -23.73 4.13
CA PRO A 10 -0.98 -23.72 5.57
C PRO A 10 0.02 -22.90 6.41
N ARG A 11 1.29 -22.78 6.00
CA ARG A 11 2.29 -21.95 6.68
C ARG A 11 2.04 -20.48 6.45
N VAL A 12 1.79 -20.09 5.20
CA VAL A 12 1.40 -18.71 4.87
C VAL A 12 0.18 -18.31 5.68
N LEU A 13 -0.88 -19.13 5.68
CA LEU A 13 -2.10 -18.94 6.46
C LEU A 13 -1.90 -18.75 7.97
N ARG A 14 -0.83 -19.32 8.53
CA ARG A 14 -0.58 -19.33 9.98
C ARG A 14 0.36 -18.21 10.41
N HIS A 15 1.32 -17.87 9.55
CA HIS A 15 2.46 -17.03 9.92
C HIS A 15 2.46 -15.64 9.25
N SER A 16 1.75 -15.44 8.15
CA SER A 16 1.65 -14.14 7.45
C SER A 16 1.11 -13.01 8.34
N ASP A 17 0.19 -13.32 9.25
CA ASP A 17 -0.34 -12.36 10.24
C ASP A 17 0.74 -11.84 11.20
N ALA A 18 1.74 -12.67 11.51
CA ALA A 18 2.80 -12.33 12.45
C ALA A 18 4.02 -11.73 11.76
N VAL A 19 4.27 -12.11 10.51
CA VAL A 19 5.35 -11.54 9.71
C VAL A 19 4.94 -10.15 9.24
N GLY A 20 5.64 -9.14 9.76
CA GLY A 20 5.34 -7.74 9.46
C GLY A 20 4.09 -7.22 10.16
N ALA A 21 3.71 -7.80 11.32
CA ALA A 21 2.61 -7.29 12.15
C ALA A 21 2.84 -5.84 12.64
N ASP A 22 4.09 -5.39 12.61
CA ASP A 22 4.57 -4.06 12.97
C ASP A 22 4.65 -3.09 11.79
N LEU A 23 4.37 -3.55 10.56
CA LEU A 23 4.27 -2.67 9.41
C LEU A 23 2.99 -1.82 9.51
N PRO A 24 3.03 -0.57 9.04
CA PRO A 24 1.82 0.22 8.92
C PRO A 24 0.85 -0.43 7.91
N PRO A 25 -0.46 -0.30 8.15
CA PRO A 25 -1.45 -0.90 7.28
C PRO A 25 -1.37 -0.29 5.87
N ASP A 26 -1.73 -1.07 4.86
CA ASP A 26 -1.56 -0.72 3.43
C ASP A 26 -2.22 0.62 3.08
N ASP A 27 -3.39 0.91 3.65
CA ASP A 27 -4.15 2.15 3.48
C ASP A 27 -3.48 3.39 4.09
N ALA A 28 -2.60 3.21 5.10
CA ALA A 28 -1.80 4.29 5.66
C ALA A 28 -0.66 4.74 4.73
N VAL A 29 -0.26 3.88 3.79
CA VAL A 29 0.86 4.17 2.89
C VAL A 29 0.47 5.28 1.92
N VAL A 30 1.23 6.36 1.98
CA VAL A 30 1.11 7.58 1.17
C VAL A 30 2.26 7.65 0.17
N LEU A 31 1.98 8.13 -1.04
CA LEU A 31 2.94 8.23 -2.13
C LEU A 31 3.51 9.66 -2.21
N ASP A 32 4.83 9.80 -2.07
CA ASP A 32 5.56 11.07 -2.09
C ASP A 32 4.88 12.16 -1.24
N ALA A 33 4.54 11.81 0.00
CA ALA A 33 3.86 12.67 0.96
C ALA A 33 4.58 14.03 1.15
N PRO A 34 3.97 15.18 0.81
CA PRO A 34 4.59 16.48 1.08
C PRO A 34 4.60 16.77 2.58
N ASP A 35 5.61 17.49 3.05
CA ASP A 35 5.62 18.00 4.43
C ASP A 35 4.41 18.96 4.67
N PRO A 36 4.01 19.21 5.92
CA PRO A 36 2.81 20.03 6.20
C PRO A 36 2.81 21.43 5.59
N SER A 37 3.98 22.08 5.48
CA SER A 37 4.10 23.42 4.91
C SER A 37 3.94 23.39 3.39
N LEU A 38 4.57 22.43 2.71
CA LEU A 38 4.40 22.23 1.28
C LEU A 38 2.97 21.78 0.95
N ARG A 39 2.33 20.97 1.80
CA ARG A 39 0.93 20.58 1.64
C ARG A 39 -0.02 21.78 1.69
N ALA A 40 0.20 22.70 2.63
CA ALA A 40 -0.57 23.93 2.72
C ALA A 40 -0.36 24.83 1.49
N ALA A 41 0.89 24.97 1.03
CA ALA A 41 1.23 25.71 -0.18
C ALA A 41 0.56 25.14 -1.44
N LEU A 42 0.58 23.81 -1.61
CA LEU A 42 -0.08 23.13 -2.72
C LEU A 42 -1.61 23.34 -2.68
N ALA A 43 -2.24 23.22 -1.52
CA ALA A 43 -3.68 23.42 -1.37
C ALA A 43 -4.11 24.88 -1.67
N ALA A 44 -3.33 25.86 -1.24
CA ALA A 44 -3.55 27.28 -1.54
C ALA A 44 -3.37 27.56 -3.03
N ALA A 45 -2.28 27.05 -3.64
CA ALA A 45 -1.99 27.19 -5.06
C ALA A 45 -3.10 26.58 -5.93
N SER A 46 -3.61 25.39 -5.58
CA SER A 46 -4.78 24.78 -6.25
C SER A 46 -6.06 25.63 -6.15
N SER A 47 -6.12 26.57 -5.21
CA SER A 47 -7.24 27.51 -5.02
C SER A 47 -6.97 28.89 -5.64
N GLY A 48 -5.81 29.08 -6.31
CA GLY A 48 -5.42 30.33 -6.95
C GLY A 48 -4.53 31.25 -6.10
N ASP A 49 -4.22 30.90 -4.85
CA ASP A 49 -3.41 31.72 -3.95
C ASP A 49 -1.95 31.22 -3.93
N HIS A 50 -1.05 32.04 -4.44
CA HIS A 50 0.38 31.74 -4.51
C HIS A 50 1.16 32.17 -3.26
N THR A 51 0.54 32.95 -2.36
CA THR A 51 1.22 33.56 -1.19
C THR A 51 1.91 32.51 -0.31
N PRO A 52 1.28 31.39 0.05
CA PRO A 52 1.95 30.39 0.91
C PRO A 52 3.09 29.65 0.20
N ALA A 53 3.04 29.53 -1.14
CA ALA A 53 4.15 28.99 -1.93
C ALA A 53 5.34 29.95 -1.97
N ALA A 54 5.07 31.25 -2.14
CA ALA A 54 6.09 32.30 -2.10
C ALA A 54 6.78 32.36 -0.73
N GLU A 55 6.02 32.37 0.36
CA GLU A 55 6.58 32.38 1.73
C GLU A 55 7.43 31.15 2.01
N LEU A 56 6.97 29.95 1.60
CA LEU A 56 7.71 28.71 1.75
C LEU A 56 9.04 28.74 0.99
N LEU A 57 9.02 29.13 -0.29
CA LEU A 57 10.23 29.17 -1.11
C LEU A 57 11.20 30.26 -0.64
N ALA A 58 10.71 31.44 -0.24
CA ALA A 58 11.53 32.49 0.36
C ALA A 58 12.23 31.99 1.62
N GLY A 59 11.52 31.28 2.50
CA GLY A 59 12.10 30.70 3.72
C GLY A 59 13.17 29.65 3.42
N THR A 60 12.97 28.78 2.42
CA THR A 60 14.00 27.80 2.02
C THR A 60 15.24 28.47 1.43
N ARG A 61 15.07 29.55 0.66
CA ARG A 61 16.16 30.36 0.11
C ARG A 61 16.96 31.06 1.21
N GLU A 62 16.29 31.76 2.12
CA GLU A 62 16.94 32.54 3.18
C GLU A 62 17.85 31.67 4.08
N HIS A 63 17.44 30.43 4.31
CA HIS A 63 18.17 29.48 5.16
C HIS A 63 19.04 28.49 4.38
N ALA A 64 19.23 28.68 3.07
CA ALA A 64 20.00 27.80 2.19
C ALA A 64 19.60 26.31 2.30
N GLN A 65 18.30 26.04 2.45
CA GLN A 65 17.75 24.67 2.55
C GLN A 65 17.57 24.07 1.15
N TRP A 66 18.66 23.96 0.38
CA TRP A 66 18.63 23.68 -1.07
C TRP A 66 17.91 22.38 -1.42
N GLU A 67 18.13 21.34 -0.62
CA GLU A 67 17.44 20.05 -0.76
C GLU A 67 15.92 20.15 -0.64
N ARG A 68 15.46 20.85 0.41
CA ARG A 68 14.04 21.08 0.63
C ARG A 68 13.47 22.00 -0.43
N ARG A 69 14.25 22.99 -0.87
CA ARG A 69 13.89 23.90 -1.97
C ARG A 69 13.67 23.15 -3.28
N ASP A 70 14.58 22.26 -3.69
CA ASP A 70 14.43 21.44 -4.92
C ASP A 70 13.15 20.59 -4.85
N THR A 71 12.88 19.99 -3.70
CA THR A 71 11.65 19.23 -3.46
C THR A 71 10.40 20.11 -3.59
N CYS A 72 10.39 21.29 -2.95
CA CYS A 72 9.26 22.22 -3.02
C CYS A 72 9.02 22.72 -4.45
N VAL A 73 10.09 23.16 -5.13
CA VAL A 73 10.06 23.64 -6.52
C VAL A 73 9.49 22.56 -7.44
N SER A 74 10.02 21.35 -7.37
CA SER A 74 9.56 20.22 -8.18
C SER A 74 8.07 19.94 -7.98
N ARG A 75 7.58 20.00 -6.74
CA ARG A 75 6.17 19.73 -6.44
C ARG A 75 5.24 20.86 -6.87
N LEU A 76 5.64 22.11 -6.68
CA LEU A 76 4.92 23.30 -7.14
C LEU A 76 4.87 23.38 -8.68
N ALA A 77 5.98 23.03 -9.35
CA ALA A 77 6.05 22.96 -10.80
C ALA A 77 5.10 21.91 -11.39
N ARG A 78 5.00 20.73 -10.75
CA ARG A 78 4.01 19.71 -11.12
C ARG A 78 2.58 20.20 -10.89
N ALA A 79 2.32 20.79 -9.73
CA ALA A 79 0.99 21.29 -9.37
C ALA A 79 0.50 22.41 -10.30
N SER A 80 1.38 23.30 -10.77
CA SER A 80 1.02 24.38 -11.70
C SER A 80 0.58 23.88 -13.08
N LEU A 81 1.00 22.68 -13.53
CA LEU A 81 0.46 22.08 -14.76
C LEU A 81 -0.95 21.51 -14.57
N HIS A 82 -1.27 21.01 -13.37
CA HIS A 82 -2.57 20.42 -13.05
C HIS A 82 -3.60 21.49 -12.62
N HIS A 83 -3.10 22.59 -12.04
CA HIS A 83 -3.87 23.74 -11.59
C HIS A 83 -3.28 25.01 -12.20
N PRO A 84 -3.60 25.34 -13.45
CA PRO A 84 -3.00 26.48 -14.14
C PRO A 84 -3.52 27.81 -13.59
N GLY A 85 -2.74 28.88 -13.76
CA GLY A 85 -3.16 30.26 -13.52
C GLY A 85 -2.55 30.92 -12.28
N TRP A 86 -2.31 30.17 -11.18
CA TRP A 86 -1.73 30.76 -9.97
C TRP A 86 -0.26 31.16 -10.17
N LEU A 87 0.51 30.35 -10.91
CA LEU A 87 1.92 30.65 -11.20
C LEU A 87 2.04 31.80 -12.21
N GLU A 88 1.18 31.83 -13.22
CA GLU A 88 1.09 32.94 -14.16
C GLU A 88 0.72 34.25 -13.44
N SER A 89 -0.26 34.21 -12.54
CA SER A 89 -0.65 35.39 -11.73
C SER A 89 0.50 35.88 -10.86
N TRP A 90 1.24 34.96 -10.23
CA TRP A 90 2.44 35.31 -9.44
C TRP A 90 3.49 36.02 -10.30
N LEU A 91 3.77 35.50 -11.49
CA LEU A 91 4.72 36.11 -12.44
C LEU A 91 4.21 37.43 -13.04
N GLU A 92 2.89 37.62 -13.19
CA GLU A 92 2.30 38.89 -13.62
C GLU A 92 2.43 39.98 -12.53
N GLU A 93 2.26 39.59 -11.26
CA GLU A 93 2.41 40.49 -10.11
C GLU A 93 3.88 40.82 -9.82
N SER A 94 4.79 39.85 -9.96
CA SER A 94 6.23 39.99 -9.70
C SER A 94 7.07 39.24 -10.75
N PRO A 95 7.33 39.84 -11.93
CA PRO A 95 8.01 39.15 -13.04
C PRO A 95 9.45 38.71 -12.77
N GLU A 96 10.14 39.39 -11.86
CA GLU A 96 11.53 39.10 -11.47
C GLU A 96 11.62 38.40 -10.09
N ASP A 97 10.52 37.81 -9.62
CA ASP A 97 10.56 37.01 -8.40
C ASP A 97 11.42 35.74 -8.61
N PRO A 98 12.54 35.57 -7.89
CA PRO A 98 13.44 34.43 -8.06
C PRO A 98 12.77 33.06 -7.83
N ASP A 99 11.77 32.98 -6.95
CA ASP A 99 11.09 31.73 -6.63
C ASP A 99 10.08 31.37 -7.72
N ALA A 100 9.29 32.35 -8.18
CA ALA A 100 8.33 32.15 -9.27
C ALA A 100 9.03 31.73 -10.57
N VAL A 101 10.13 32.41 -10.93
CA VAL A 101 10.90 32.09 -12.14
C VAL A 101 11.53 30.69 -12.04
N LEU A 102 12.01 30.29 -10.85
CA LEU A 102 12.54 28.96 -10.62
C LEU A 102 11.47 27.85 -10.78
N VAL A 103 10.28 28.06 -10.19
CA VAL A 103 9.14 27.14 -10.38
C VAL A 103 8.74 27.06 -11.85
N LYS A 104 8.75 28.18 -12.58
CA LYS A 104 8.45 28.21 -14.01
C LYS A 104 9.49 27.45 -14.85
N ALA A 105 10.77 27.59 -14.52
CA ALA A 105 11.85 26.86 -15.18
C ALA A 105 11.64 25.34 -15.05
N ASP A 106 11.31 24.85 -13.85
CA ASP A 106 11.06 23.42 -13.65
C ASP A 106 9.73 22.96 -14.28
N GLN A 107 8.70 23.83 -14.27
CA GLN A 107 7.42 23.55 -14.94
C GLN A 107 7.65 23.27 -16.44
N TYR A 108 8.46 24.07 -17.12
CA TYR A 108 8.79 23.85 -18.54
C TYR A 108 9.48 22.50 -18.76
N VAL A 109 10.49 22.18 -17.95
CA VAL A 109 11.21 20.91 -18.08
C VAL A 109 10.26 19.75 -17.79
N TYR A 110 9.50 19.80 -16.71
CA TYR A 110 8.52 18.77 -16.38
C TYR A 110 7.47 18.58 -17.49
N GLN A 111 6.92 19.66 -18.03
CA GLN A 111 5.99 19.62 -19.17
C GLN A 111 6.61 18.92 -20.38
N ALA A 112 7.88 19.20 -20.69
CA ALA A 112 8.57 18.53 -21.78
C ALA A 112 8.64 17.01 -21.54
N TRP A 113 9.02 16.57 -20.34
CA TRP A 113 9.07 15.15 -20.00
C TRP A 113 7.69 14.46 -20.01
N GLN A 114 6.60 15.18 -19.70
CA GLN A 114 5.24 14.67 -19.89
C GLN A 114 4.91 14.46 -21.38
N ILE A 115 5.32 15.37 -22.27
CA ILE A 115 5.12 15.24 -23.72
C ILE A 115 5.87 14.02 -24.29
N ARG A 116 7.12 13.81 -23.86
CA ARG A 116 7.94 12.67 -24.29
C ARG A 116 7.43 11.35 -23.70
N THR A 117 6.75 11.40 -22.57
CA THR A 117 6.43 10.30 -21.66
C THR A 117 7.68 9.66 -21.01
N GLY A 118 7.44 8.80 -20.01
CA GLY A 118 8.49 7.99 -19.36
C GLY A 118 9.04 6.85 -20.23
N ALA A 119 8.47 6.61 -21.42
CA ALA A 119 8.85 5.49 -22.27
C ALA A 119 10.31 5.59 -22.79
N ARG A 120 10.91 4.43 -23.09
CA ARG A 120 12.23 4.36 -23.76
C ARG A 120 12.14 5.05 -25.11
N ALA A 121 13.22 5.68 -25.56
CA ALA A 121 13.25 6.50 -26.79
C ALA A 121 12.69 5.78 -28.03
N ARG A 122 12.92 4.46 -28.16
CA ARG A 122 12.40 3.62 -29.26
C ARG A 122 10.86 3.49 -29.31
N HIS A 123 10.15 3.93 -28.28
CA HIS A 123 8.69 3.86 -28.15
C HIS A 123 8.02 5.24 -28.17
N VAL A 124 8.76 6.30 -28.49
CA VAL A 124 8.25 7.68 -28.53
C VAL A 124 8.14 8.13 -29.98
N GLU A 125 6.99 8.70 -30.34
CA GLU A 125 6.69 9.14 -31.71
C GLU A 125 7.54 10.36 -32.12
N ALA A 126 7.84 10.49 -33.42
CA ALA A 126 8.67 11.58 -33.94
C ALA A 126 8.10 12.98 -33.63
N ASP A 127 6.78 13.11 -33.60
CA ASP A 127 6.08 14.38 -33.33
C ASP A 127 6.19 14.77 -31.85
N GLN A 128 6.13 13.78 -30.94
CA GLN A 128 6.37 13.98 -29.51
C GLN A 128 7.81 14.43 -29.25
N PHE A 129 8.80 13.86 -29.95
CA PHE A 129 10.18 14.32 -29.87
C PHE A 129 10.36 15.77 -30.31
N ARG A 130 9.72 16.19 -31.41
CA ARG A 130 9.81 17.58 -31.87
C ARG A 130 9.22 18.55 -30.85
N ALA A 131 8.06 18.24 -30.28
CA ALA A 131 7.44 19.04 -29.23
C ALA A 131 8.28 19.06 -27.95
N PHE A 132 8.82 17.91 -27.52
CA PHE A 132 9.73 17.78 -26.39
C PHE A 132 10.95 18.70 -26.52
N HIS A 133 11.66 18.64 -27.65
CA HIS A 133 12.83 19.49 -27.89
C HIS A 133 12.50 20.96 -28.10
N ALA A 134 11.28 21.31 -28.51
CA ALA A 134 10.85 22.71 -28.55
C ALA A 134 10.72 23.28 -27.14
N VAL A 135 9.95 22.60 -26.27
CA VAL A 135 9.73 23.04 -24.88
C VAL A 135 11.04 23.10 -24.09
N LEU A 136 11.95 22.13 -24.27
CA LEU A 136 13.27 22.18 -23.61
C LEU A 136 14.20 23.30 -24.11
N ARG A 137 14.02 23.79 -25.35
CA ARG A 137 14.77 24.96 -25.82
C ARG A 137 14.19 26.24 -25.24
N ASP A 138 12.86 26.32 -25.15
CA ASP A 138 12.16 27.46 -24.57
C ASP A 138 12.42 27.59 -23.06
N SER A 139 12.79 26.50 -22.38
CA SER A 139 13.15 26.53 -20.96
C SER A 139 14.53 27.17 -20.68
N VAL A 140 15.44 27.21 -21.66
CA VAL A 140 16.84 27.65 -21.44
C VAL A 140 16.92 29.09 -20.92
N PRO A 141 16.27 30.09 -21.54
CA PRO A 141 16.30 31.46 -21.01
C PRO A 141 15.76 31.56 -19.58
N VAL A 142 14.69 30.82 -19.27
CA VAL A 142 14.06 30.84 -17.94
C VAL A 142 14.98 30.22 -16.87
N ILE A 143 15.68 29.13 -17.21
CA ILE A 143 16.70 28.52 -16.33
C ILE A 143 17.85 29.49 -16.09
N SER A 144 18.34 30.17 -17.14
CA SER A 144 19.39 31.18 -17.01
C SER A 144 18.96 32.35 -16.12
N THR A 145 17.75 32.89 -16.32
CA THR A 145 17.21 33.94 -15.46
C THR A 145 17.06 33.48 -14.01
N ALA A 146 16.59 32.25 -13.76
CA ALA A 146 16.52 31.70 -12.40
C ALA A 146 17.90 31.64 -11.72
N ALA A 147 18.94 31.22 -12.45
CA ALA A 147 20.31 31.19 -11.95
C ALA A 147 20.90 32.58 -11.70
N GLU A 148 20.51 33.59 -12.49
CA GLU A 148 20.94 34.98 -12.32
C GLU A 148 20.26 35.68 -11.14
N LEU A 149 18.97 35.41 -10.91
CA LEU A 149 18.19 36.03 -9.83
C LEU A 149 18.57 35.49 -8.44
N ASN A 150 19.11 34.27 -8.35
CA ASN A 150 19.63 33.71 -7.09
C ASN A 150 20.95 32.96 -7.34
N PRO A 151 22.10 33.67 -7.44
CA PRO A 151 23.37 33.09 -7.87
C PRO A 151 23.94 32.00 -6.98
N ASP A 152 23.52 31.86 -5.72
CA ASP A 152 23.99 30.83 -4.80
C ASP A 152 23.14 29.54 -4.86
N ASP A 153 22.05 29.54 -5.62
CA ASP A 153 21.08 28.44 -5.70
C ASP A 153 21.57 27.30 -6.60
N PRO A 154 21.72 26.06 -6.11
CA PRO A 154 22.06 24.92 -6.96
C PRO A 154 20.87 24.42 -7.78
N VAL A 155 19.62 24.76 -7.42
CA VAL A 155 18.41 24.19 -8.04
C VAL A 155 18.28 24.56 -9.53
N PRO A 156 18.51 25.81 -9.99
CA PRO A 156 18.58 26.13 -11.42
C PRO A 156 19.48 25.18 -12.22
N TRP A 157 20.63 24.80 -11.67
CA TRP A 157 21.57 23.89 -12.33
C TRP A 157 21.10 22.44 -12.31
N ARG A 158 20.41 22.01 -11.26
CA ARG A 158 19.67 20.75 -11.24
C ARG A 158 18.67 20.68 -12.41
N ILE A 159 17.95 21.78 -12.67
CA ILE A 159 17.02 21.93 -13.82
C ILE A 159 17.79 21.86 -15.14
N ALA A 160 18.89 22.60 -15.25
CA ALA A 160 19.76 22.62 -16.41
C ALA A 160 20.31 21.22 -16.75
N LEU A 161 20.73 20.43 -15.75
CA LEU A 161 21.20 19.06 -15.94
C LEU A 161 20.10 18.14 -16.50
N THR A 162 18.87 18.25 -15.97
CA THR A 162 17.72 17.51 -16.51
C THR A 162 17.40 17.92 -17.96
N GLN A 163 17.44 19.21 -18.25
CA GLN A 163 17.22 19.77 -19.59
C GLN A 163 18.31 19.31 -20.57
N ALA A 164 19.59 19.40 -20.18
CA ALA A 164 20.76 19.06 -20.98
C ALA A 164 20.75 17.59 -21.39
N ARG A 165 20.38 16.69 -20.46
CA ARG A 165 20.17 15.27 -20.73
C ARG A 165 19.09 15.05 -21.81
N GLY A 166 17.99 15.80 -21.72
CA GLY A 166 16.86 15.73 -22.64
C GLY A 166 17.18 16.21 -24.06
N ILE A 167 17.93 17.31 -24.21
CA ILE A 167 18.33 17.84 -25.52
C ILE A 167 19.58 17.18 -26.12
N GLN A 168 20.17 16.21 -25.43
CA GLN A 168 21.43 15.58 -25.83
C GLN A 168 22.58 16.58 -25.95
N ALA A 169 22.70 17.47 -24.95
CA ALA A 169 23.76 18.44 -24.91
C ALA A 169 25.15 17.75 -24.98
N PRO A 170 26.15 18.37 -25.63
CA PRO A 170 27.53 17.89 -25.60
C PRO A 170 28.01 17.72 -24.15
N ARG A 171 28.89 16.74 -23.93
CA ARG A 171 29.38 16.39 -22.59
C ARG A 171 30.04 17.57 -21.88
N GLU A 172 30.72 18.42 -22.63
CA GLU A 172 31.39 19.62 -22.13
C GLU A 172 30.38 20.64 -21.54
N VAL A 173 29.19 20.75 -22.15
CA VAL A 173 28.11 21.61 -21.65
C VAL A 173 27.52 21.01 -20.37
N PHE A 174 27.27 19.70 -20.37
CA PHE A 174 26.75 18.99 -19.20
C PHE A 174 27.72 19.10 -18.00
N ASP A 175 29.00 18.84 -18.23
CA ASP A 175 30.05 18.94 -17.21
C ASP A 175 30.21 20.39 -16.70
N GLY A 176 29.98 21.39 -17.57
CA GLY A 176 29.89 22.79 -17.19
C GLY A 176 28.75 23.07 -16.19
N TYR A 177 27.53 22.61 -16.47
CA TYR A 177 26.40 22.74 -15.55
C TYR A 177 26.61 21.99 -14.24
N LEU A 178 27.23 20.81 -14.29
CA LEU A 178 27.56 20.05 -13.08
C LEU A 178 28.63 20.79 -12.24
N SER A 179 29.59 21.45 -12.88
CA SER A 179 30.57 22.29 -12.18
C SER A 179 29.90 23.48 -11.48
N GLU A 180 28.95 24.15 -12.13
CA GLU A 180 28.20 25.25 -11.54
C GLU A 180 27.34 24.80 -10.33
N ALA A 181 26.71 23.63 -10.44
CA ALA A 181 25.98 23.02 -9.32
C ALA A 181 26.92 22.71 -8.14
N ASN A 182 28.04 22.03 -8.40
CA ASN A 182 29.00 21.64 -7.37
C ASN A 182 29.71 22.83 -6.73
N ALA A 183 29.86 23.95 -7.44
CA ALA A 183 30.44 25.18 -6.89
C ALA A 183 29.55 25.81 -5.81
N ARG A 184 28.23 25.59 -5.88
CA ARG A 184 27.23 26.15 -4.95
C ARG A 184 26.92 25.19 -3.82
N ASP A 185 26.64 23.94 -4.17
CA ASP A 185 26.41 22.87 -3.21
C ASP A 185 27.02 21.56 -3.73
N PRO A 186 28.25 21.21 -3.29
CA PRO A 186 28.93 19.98 -3.70
C PRO A 186 28.17 18.70 -3.35
N HIS A 187 27.18 18.77 -2.45
CA HIS A 187 26.50 17.59 -1.92
C HIS A 187 24.99 17.55 -2.23
N HIS A 188 24.52 18.43 -3.13
CA HIS A 188 23.11 18.49 -3.54
C HIS A 188 22.66 17.20 -4.25
N GLU A 189 21.83 16.39 -3.59
CA GLU A 189 21.36 15.08 -4.06
C GLU A 189 20.73 15.18 -5.44
N GLY A 190 19.82 16.13 -5.66
CA GLY A 190 19.13 16.28 -6.94
C GLY A 190 20.10 16.44 -8.12
N CYS A 191 21.19 17.17 -7.95
CA CYS A 191 22.21 17.38 -8.99
C CYS A 191 22.98 16.10 -9.29
N HIS A 192 23.42 15.40 -8.23
CA HIS A 192 24.13 14.13 -8.34
C HIS A 192 23.26 13.03 -8.94
N VAL A 193 21.97 13.01 -8.64
CA VAL A 193 21.00 12.10 -9.27
C VAL A 193 20.87 12.36 -10.77
N GLN A 194 20.79 13.63 -11.21
CA GLN A 194 20.76 13.93 -12.64
C GLN A 194 22.08 13.60 -13.34
N ALA A 195 23.23 13.80 -12.69
CA ALA A 195 24.53 13.38 -13.19
C ALA A 195 24.63 11.85 -13.35
N LEU A 196 24.19 11.09 -12.34
CA LEU A 196 24.10 9.63 -12.42
C LEU A 196 23.23 9.20 -13.60
N GLN A 197 22.05 9.81 -13.77
CA GLN A 197 21.14 9.52 -14.87
C GLN A 197 21.76 9.78 -16.25
N TYR A 198 22.50 10.88 -16.41
CA TYR A 198 23.20 11.19 -17.66
C TYR A 198 24.24 10.12 -18.01
N LEU A 199 24.95 9.62 -16.99
CA LEU A 199 26.00 8.60 -17.12
C LEU A 199 25.46 7.16 -17.24
N CYS A 200 24.16 6.93 -17.08
CA CYS A 200 23.58 5.60 -17.32
C CYS A 200 23.82 5.14 -18.77
N ALA A 201 23.96 3.82 -18.97
CA ALA A 201 24.13 3.21 -20.29
C ALA A 201 22.97 3.49 -21.26
N LYS A 202 21.75 3.72 -20.75
CA LYS A 202 20.58 4.10 -21.56
C LYS A 202 20.63 5.54 -22.08
N TRP A 203 21.59 6.33 -21.61
CA TRP A 203 21.82 7.73 -21.97
C TRP A 203 23.20 7.89 -22.62
N TYR A 204 24.15 8.58 -21.99
CA TYR A 204 25.41 9.00 -22.62
C TYR A 204 26.66 8.41 -21.96
N GLY A 205 26.49 7.48 -21.03
CA GLY A 205 27.61 6.83 -20.36
C GLY A 205 27.55 5.31 -20.47
N SER A 206 28.06 4.66 -19.43
CA SER A 206 28.17 3.22 -19.31
C SER A 206 27.89 2.81 -17.86
N HIS A 207 27.58 1.52 -17.62
CA HIS A 207 27.42 1.03 -16.25
C HIS A 207 28.69 1.30 -15.41
N GLU A 208 29.87 1.17 -16.01
CA GLU A 208 31.15 1.45 -15.34
C GLU A 208 31.27 2.92 -14.93
N GLU A 209 31.03 3.86 -15.86
CA GLU A 209 31.09 5.29 -15.56
C GLU A 209 30.05 5.71 -14.51
N MET A 210 28.83 5.18 -14.61
CA MET A 210 27.74 5.43 -13.68
C MET A 210 28.10 4.97 -12.26
N PHE A 211 28.55 3.72 -12.09
CA PHE A 211 28.98 3.20 -10.80
C PHE A 211 30.16 3.99 -10.24
N ALA A 212 31.19 4.23 -11.06
CA ALA A 212 32.38 4.94 -10.61
C ALA A 212 32.06 6.38 -10.17
N PHE A 213 31.13 7.07 -10.84
CA PHE A 213 30.65 8.38 -10.40
C PHE A 213 29.91 8.29 -9.07
N ALA A 214 28.95 7.37 -8.94
CA ALA A 214 28.14 7.20 -7.75
C ALA A 214 28.98 6.87 -6.51
N GLU A 215 29.98 5.99 -6.68
CA GLU A 215 30.93 5.60 -5.63
C GLU A 215 31.77 6.79 -5.16
N ARG A 216 32.36 7.56 -6.09
CA ARG A 216 33.15 8.75 -5.74
C ARG A 216 32.32 9.81 -5.01
N ALA A 217 31.10 10.08 -5.48
CA ALA A 217 30.20 11.02 -4.82
C ALA A 217 29.86 10.57 -3.39
N ALA A 218 29.57 9.29 -3.20
CA ALA A 218 29.30 8.71 -1.88
C ALA A 218 30.53 8.72 -0.95
N GLU A 219 31.75 8.57 -1.47
CA GLU A 219 33.00 8.64 -0.70
C GLU A 219 33.36 10.05 -0.25
N GLN A 220 32.99 11.06 -1.03
CA GLN A 220 33.26 12.47 -0.74
C GLN A 220 32.17 13.14 0.12
N ALA A 221 31.02 12.48 0.29
CA ALA A 221 29.89 13.01 1.02
C ALA A 221 30.12 13.04 2.54
N PRO A 222 29.61 14.07 3.26
CA PRO A 222 29.70 14.15 4.71
C PRO A 222 28.81 13.08 5.38
N PRO A 223 29.13 12.67 6.63
CA PRO A 223 28.33 11.71 7.37
C PRO A 223 26.84 12.09 7.42
N GLY A 224 25.97 11.12 7.14
CA GLY A 224 24.52 11.32 7.11
C GLY A 224 23.97 11.87 5.80
N SER A 225 24.81 12.27 4.84
CA SER A 225 24.36 12.71 3.52
C SER A 225 23.62 11.59 2.75
N ARG A 226 22.53 11.95 2.08
CA ARG A 226 21.77 11.07 1.18
C ARG A 226 22.61 10.55 0.01
N LEU A 227 23.69 11.25 -0.36
CA LEU A 227 24.62 10.80 -1.40
C LEU A 227 25.30 9.47 -1.08
N HIS A 228 25.38 9.05 0.18
CA HIS A 228 25.86 7.71 0.51
C HIS A 228 25.00 6.60 -0.12
N ALA A 229 23.74 6.88 -0.45
CA ALA A 229 22.85 5.94 -1.15
C ALA A 229 22.88 6.07 -2.69
N LEU A 230 23.64 7.01 -3.27
CA LEU A 230 23.71 7.17 -4.72
C LEU A 230 24.18 5.89 -5.47
N PRO A 231 25.15 5.10 -4.95
CA PRO A 231 25.50 3.79 -5.53
C PRO A 231 24.32 2.82 -5.58
N LEU A 232 23.38 2.89 -4.64
CA LEU A 232 22.19 2.04 -4.63
C LEU A 232 21.25 2.38 -5.79
N GLN A 233 21.16 3.66 -6.14
CA GLN A 233 20.40 4.08 -7.31
C GLN A 233 21.06 3.61 -8.62
N ALA A 234 22.40 3.59 -8.69
CA ALA A 234 23.13 2.97 -9.79
C ALA A 234 22.82 1.47 -9.92
N VAL A 235 22.67 0.75 -8.79
CA VAL A 235 22.22 -0.65 -8.79
C VAL A 235 20.82 -0.78 -9.37
N VAL A 236 19.85 0.05 -8.96
CA VAL A 236 18.50 0.02 -9.53
C VAL A 236 18.53 0.23 -11.04
N GLU A 237 19.27 1.22 -11.53
CA GLU A 237 19.40 1.48 -12.97
C GLU A 237 20.04 0.31 -13.73
N TYR A 238 21.00 -0.39 -13.11
CA TYR A 238 21.59 -1.59 -13.67
C TYR A 238 20.57 -2.74 -13.73
N LEU A 239 19.81 -2.99 -12.64
CA LEU A 239 18.80 -4.05 -12.57
C LEU A 239 17.67 -3.85 -13.61
N ILE A 240 17.22 -2.62 -13.81
CA ILE A 240 16.19 -2.28 -14.82
C ILE A 240 16.72 -2.41 -16.27
N ALA A 241 18.03 -2.25 -16.47
CA ALA A 241 18.64 -2.38 -17.79
C ALA A 241 18.92 -3.84 -18.19
N ASP A 242 19.25 -4.70 -17.21
CA ASP A 242 19.78 -6.05 -17.41
C ASP A 242 18.76 -7.15 -16.99
N GLU A 243 17.55 -7.09 -17.55
CA GLU A 243 16.46 -8.06 -17.25
C GLU A 243 16.75 -9.50 -17.71
N GLU A 244 17.77 -9.74 -18.54
CA GLU A 244 17.96 -11.02 -19.26
C GLU A 244 19.13 -11.89 -18.77
N THR A 245 19.94 -11.44 -17.80
CA THR A 245 21.15 -12.19 -17.42
C THR A 245 20.94 -13.06 -16.17
N SER A 246 20.82 -14.37 -16.36
CA SER A 246 20.84 -15.35 -15.27
C SER A 246 22.27 -15.61 -14.77
N GLY A 247 22.62 -15.09 -13.59
CA GLY A 247 23.90 -15.36 -12.90
C GLY A 247 24.47 -14.13 -12.18
N PRO A 248 25.56 -14.26 -11.39
CA PRO A 248 26.22 -13.11 -10.78
C PRO A 248 26.82 -12.23 -11.88
N GLY A 249 26.20 -11.07 -12.11
CA GLY A 249 26.69 -10.07 -13.06
C GLY A 249 28.02 -9.46 -12.62
N PRO A 250 28.73 -8.77 -13.54
CA PRO A 250 30.03 -8.16 -13.25
C PRO A 250 30.01 -7.13 -12.10
N TYR A 251 28.82 -6.62 -11.74
CA TYR A 251 28.63 -5.62 -10.70
C TYR A 251 28.11 -6.17 -9.36
N THR A 252 28.17 -7.49 -9.13
CA THR A 252 27.71 -8.13 -7.89
C THR A 252 28.41 -7.56 -6.65
N ALA A 253 29.74 -7.40 -6.67
CA ALA A 253 30.49 -6.87 -5.54
C ALA A 253 30.14 -5.39 -5.22
N ARG A 254 29.92 -4.58 -6.28
CA ARG A 254 29.45 -3.19 -6.12
C ARG A 254 28.04 -3.12 -5.55
N THR A 255 27.17 -4.06 -5.95
CA THR A 255 25.81 -4.19 -5.44
C THR A 255 25.81 -4.47 -3.93
N GLU A 256 26.61 -5.42 -3.47
CA GLU A 256 26.74 -5.74 -2.04
C GLU A 256 27.28 -4.55 -1.23
N ALA A 257 28.27 -3.84 -1.78
CA ALA A 257 28.81 -2.63 -1.15
C ALA A 257 27.79 -1.49 -1.07
N ALA A 258 26.99 -1.29 -2.12
CA ALA A 258 25.92 -0.30 -2.17
C ALA A 258 24.81 -0.60 -1.15
N VAL A 259 24.37 -1.86 -1.06
CA VAL A 259 23.38 -2.31 -0.06
C VAL A 259 23.89 -2.08 1.35
N THR A 260 25.12 -2.50 1.66
CA THR A 260 25.73 -2.33 2.98
C THR A 260 25.80 -0.85 3.38
N ARG A 261 26.24 0.01 2.45
CA ARG A 261 26.32 1.46 2.68
C ARG A 261 24.94 2.08 2.91
N ALA A 262 23.94 1.70 2.11
CA ALA A 262 22.58 2.22 2.23
C ALA A 262 21.86 1.73 3.50
N GLN A 263 22.13 0.51 3.96
CA GLN A 263 21.64 0.01 5.25
C GLN A 263 22.23 0.82 6.40
N ALA A 264 23.55 1.03 6.42
CA ALA A 264 24.21 1.84 7.45
C ALA A 264 23.69 3.29 7.46
N LEU A 265 23.41 3.87 6.29
CA LEU A 265 22.74 5.16 6.19
C LEU A 265 21.30 5.09 6.73
N SER A 266 20.52 4.08 6.35
CA SER A 266 19.13 3.91 6.83
C SER A 266 19.08 3.84 8.36
N ASP A 267 20.03 3.16 8.99
CA ASP A 267 20.13 3.01 10.44
C ASP A 267 20.47 4.32 11.16
N SER A 268 21.03 5.32 10.47
CA SER A 268 21.31 6.64 11.05
C SER A 268 20.08 7.57 11.09
N TYR A 269 19.00 7.20 10.40
CA TYR A 269 17.73 7.96 10.38
C TYR A 269 16.68 7.26 11.25
N ALA A 270 15.77 8.04 11.83
CA ALA A 270 14.65 7.46 12.57
C ALA A 270 13.78 6.58 11.64
N PRO A 271 13.18 5.47 12.12
CA PRO A 271 12.17 4.74 11.35
C PRO A 271 11.01 5.66 10.96
N GLY A 272 10.58 5.61 9.70
CA GLY A 272 9.52 6.48 9.18
C GLY A 272 9.94 7.92 8.90
N ASP A 273 11.23 8.25 8.96
CA ASP A 273 11.73 9.58 8.56
C ASP A 273 11.49 9.83 7.05
N ARG A 274 10.82 10.94 6.74
CA ARG A 274 10.45 11.35 5.38
C ARG A 274 11.68 11.68 4.53
N GLU A 275 12.73 12.25 5.12
CA GLU A 275 13.96 12.60 4.39
C GLU A 275 14.68 11.34 3.89
N ALA A 276 14.55 10.22 4.61
CA ALA A 276 15.14 8.95 4.22
C ALA A 276 14.25 8.13 3.26
N ALA A 277 13.00 8.54 3.02
CA ALA A 277 12.04 7.74 2.27
C ALA A 277 12.55 7.40 0.85
N GLY A 278 13.16 8.37 0.15
CA GLY A 278 13.66 8.19 -1.21
C GLY A 278 14.63 7.00 -1.33
N PHE A 279 15.74 7.03 -0.58
CA PHE A 279 16.73 5.97 -0.67
C PHE A 279 16.29 4.66 0.00
N ARG A 280 15.44 4.71 1.04
CA ARG A 280 14.90 3.50 1.67
C ARG A 280 14.00 2.71 0.72
N ASN A 281 13.21 3.38 -0.12
CA ASN A 281 12.42 2.73 -1.17
C ASN A 281 13.32 2.07 -2.22
N HIS A 282 14.43 2.70 -2.61
CA HIS A 282 15.45 2.06 -3.46
C HIS A 282 16.08 0.83 -2.79
N LEU A 283 16.38 0.92 -1.48
CA LEU A 283 16.92 -0.19 -0.71
C LEU A 283 15.96 -1.37 -0.65
N ALA A 284 14.68 -1.12 -0.37
CA ALA A 284 13.65 -2.15 -0.36
C ALA A 284 13.52 -2.84 -1.72
N LEU A 285 13.48 -2.08 -2.82
CA LEU A 285 13.42 -2.65 -4.17
C LEU A 285 14.64 -3.54 -4.46
N VAL A 286 15.85 -3.09 -4.16
CA VAL A 286 17.08 -3.87 -4.41
C VAL A 286 17.08 -5.14 -3.57
N LEU A 287 16.79 -5.05 -2.27
CA LEU A 287 16.76 -6.23 -1.39
C LEU A 287 15.69 -7.24 -1.80
N TRP A 288 14.51 -6.76 -2.21
CA TRP A 288 13.44 -7.59 -2.75
C TRP A 288 13.86 -8.28 -4.06
N SER A 289 14.46 -7.53 -4.99
CA SER A 289 14.96 -8.06 -6.27
C SER A 289 16.06 -9.12 -6.08
N LEU A 290 16.88 -8.98 -5.03
CA LEU A 290 17.91 -9.95 -4.65
C LEU A 290 17.38 -11.13 -3.80
N SER A 291 16.07 -11.23 -3.58
CA SER A 291 15.43 -12.24 -2.71
C SER A 291 15.93 -12.23 -1.25
N ARG A 292 16.48 -11.10 -0.78
CA ARG A 292 16.95 -10.89 0.61
C ARG A 292 15.78 -10.44 1.49
N TYR A 293 14.74 -11.26 1.54
CA TYR A 293 13.44 -10.88 2.12
C TYR A 293 13.50 -10.50 3.60
N GLU A 294 14.39 -11.11 4.39
CA GLU A 294 14.58 -10.74 5.80
C GLU A 294 14.98 -9.26 5.93
N GLU A 295 15.97 -8.82 5.15
CA GLU A 295 16.46 -7.45 5.15
C GLU A 295 15.49 -6.50 4.44
N ALA A 296 14.79 -6.97 3.40
CA ALA A 296 13.74 -6.21 2.74
C ALA A 296 12.61 -5.85 3.72
N LEU A 297 12.23 -6.78 4.60
CA LEU A 297 11.23 -6.52 5.64
C LEU A 297 11.68 -5.40 6.61
N ASP A 298 12.96 -5.38 6.99
CA ASP A 298 13.52 -4.33 7.83
C ASP A 298 13.60 -2.98 7.10
N ALA A 299 13.87 -2.98 5.80
CA ALA A 299 13.76 -1.78 4.96
C ALA A 299 12.30 -1.27 4.91
N PHE A 300 11.31 -2.13 4.69
CA PHE A 300 9.89 -1.75 4.69
C PHE A 300 9.42 -1.20 6.05
N ARG A 301 9.94 -1.74 7.17
CA ARG A 301 9.71 -1.18 8.51
C ARG A 301 10.29 0.23 8.65
N SER A 302 11.51 0.42 8.15
CA SER A 302 12.21 1.70 8.21
C SER A 302 11.57 2.76 7.30
N ILE A 303 10.95 2.36 6.18
CA ILE A 303 10.16 3.24 5.30
C ILE A 303 8.90 3.74 6.02
N GLY A 304 8.25 2.87 6.81
CA GLY A 304 6.98 3.19 7.42
C GLY A 304 5.90 3.42 6.36
N VAL A 305 5.26 4.60 6.40
CA VAL A 305 4.12 4.96 5.53
C VAL A 305 4.55 5.68 4.25
N HIS A 306 5.84 6.00 4.08
CA HIS A 306 6.32 6.90 3.03
C HIS A 306 6.81 6.14 1.79
N ALA A 307 5.89 5.64 0.98
CA ALA A 307 6.23 5.14 -0.35
C ALA A 307 6.61 6.30 -1.28
N THR A 308 7.45 6.04 -2.28
CA THR A 308 7.89 7.06 -3.25
C THR A 308 7.55 6.66 -4.68
N THR A 309 7.38 7.62 -5.60
CA THR A 309 7.09 7.28 -7.01
C THR A 309 8.24 6.48 -7.62
N PHE A 310 9.47 6.94 -7.43
CA PHE A 310 10.67 6.19 -7.83
C PHE A 310 11.20 5.39 -6.64
N PRO A 311 11.59 4.12 -6.82
CA PRO A 311 11.80 3.45 -8.11
C PRO A 311 10.58 2.67 -8.65
N TRP A 312 9.49 2.57 -7.88
CA TRP A 312 8.38 1.64 -8.17
C TRP A 312 7.64 1.91 -9.49
N THR A 313 7.62 3.16 -9.95
CA THR A 313 7.05 3.54 -11.26
C THR A 313 7.69 2.85 -12.46
N TYR A 314 8.85 2.17 -12.29
CA TYR A 314 9.43 1.34 -13.34
C TYR A 314 8.59 0.11 -13.69
N PHE A 315 7.77 -0.38 -12.76
CA PHE A 315 7.02 -1.64 -12.90
C PHE A 315 5.53 -1.42 -13.15
N GLY A 316 4.97 -0.32 -12.64
CA GLY A 316 3.54 -0.04 -12.74
C GLY A 316 3.14 1.18 -11.91
N GLU A 317 1.93 1.15 -11.36
CA GLU A 317 1.46 2.17 -10.42
C GLU A 317 2.27 2.08 -9.11
N ALA A 318 3.08 3.11 -8.84
CA ALA A 318 4.16 3.05 -7.85
C ALA A 318 3.72 2.57 -6.46
N ARG A 319 2.56 3.02 -5.98
CA ARG A 319 2.04 2.60 -4.67
C ARG A 319 1.60 1.13 -4.67
N GLU A 320 1.01 0.65 -5.76
CA GLU A 320 0.57 -0.74 -5.87
C GLU A 320 1.77 -1.68 -5.87
N GLU A 321 2.79 -1.37 -6.69
CA GLU A 321 4.04 -2.12 -6.78
C GLU A 321 4.79 -2.17 -5.44
N PHE A 322 4.85 -1.05 -4.71
CA PHE A 322 5.40 -1.02 -3.36
C PHE A 322 4.68 -1.98 -2.41
N LEU A 323 3.34 -1.97 -2.43
CA LEU A 323 2.51 -2.81 -1.56
C LEU A 323 2.60 -4.29 -1.95
N GLU A 324 2.69 -4.59 -3.24
CA GLU A 324 2.88 -5.93 -3.77
C GLU A 324 4.24 -6.49 -3.32
N ALA A 325 5.34 -5.76 -3.52
CA ALA A 325 6.67 -6.18 -3.07
C ALA A 325 6.72 -6.39 -1.55
N ARG A 326 6.03 -5.53 -0.78
CA ARG A 326 5.91 -5.67 0.68
C ARG A 326 5.10 -6.91 1.08
N SER A 327 4.02 -7.20 0.37
CA SER A 327 3.19 -8.39 0.57
C SER A 327 3.97 -9.66 0.24
N ASP A 328 4.62 -9.70 -0.91
CA ASP A 328 5.46 -10.82 -1.37
C ASP A 328 6.57 -11.14 -0.38
N THR A 329 7.25 -10.10 0.13
CA THR A 329 8.26 -10.24 1.17
C THR A 329 7.71 -10.97 2.40
N ARG A 330 6.49 -10.61 2.84
CA ARG A 330 5.85 -11.27 4.00
C ARG A 330 5.48 -12.72 3.69
N VAL A 331 4.97 -12.99 2.49
CA VAL A 331 4.60 -14.34 2.05
C VAL A 331 5.82 -15.25 2.00
N GLU A 332 6.90 -14.81 1.38
CA GLU A 332 8.15 -15.57 1.24
C GLU A 332 8.78 -15.89 2.61
N LEU A 333 8.80 -14.92 3.52
CA LEU A 333 9.25 -15.16 4.89
C LEU A 333 8.33 -16.11 5.65
N ALA A 334 7.01 -15.98 5.50
CA ALA A 334 6.04 -16.89 6.13
C ALA A 334 6.21 -18.33 5.63
N MET A 335 6.56 -18.53 4.35
CA MET A 335 6.84 -19.86 3.77
C MET A 335 8.06 -20.54 4.40
N LYS A 336 9.05 -19.76 4.84
CA LYS A 336 10.26 -20.25 5.54
C LYS A 336 9.99 -20.67 6.99
N ILE A 337 8.92 -20.19 7.63
CA ILE A 337 8.61 -20.52 9.03
C ILE A 337 8.02 -21.95 9.12
N PRO A 338 8.59 -22.85 9.95
CA PRO A 338 8.03 -24.19 10.15
C PRO A 338 6.62 -24.12 10.74
N PHE A 339 5.67 -24.86 10.15
CA PHE A 339 4.25 -24.84 10.50
C PHE A 339 3.95 -24.96 12.02
N PHE A 340 4.71 -25.77 12.75
CA PHE A 340 4.49 -26.00 14.19
C PHE A 340 5.22 -25.00 15.10
N ARG A 341 6.02 -24.08 14.56
CA ARG A 341 6.66 -23.02 15.36
C ARG A 341 5.59 -22.04 15.84
N ALA A 342 5.78 -21.47 17.02
CA ALA A 342 5.00 -20.31 17.43
C ALA A 342 5.24 -19.18 16.42
N SER A 343 4.18 -18.48 16.03
CA SER A 343 4.33 -17.29 15.21
C SER A 343 5.12 -16.23 16.00
N PRO A 344 6.03 -15.47 15.36
CA PRO A 344 6.69 -14.35 16.01
C PRO A 344 5.66 -13.43 16.69
N GLY A 345 5.93 -13.00 17.91
CA GLY A 345 5.09 -11.97 18.54
C GLY A 345 5.33 -10.62 17.86
N PRO A 346 4.34 -9.70 17.85
CA PRO A 346 4.60 -8.33 17.45
C PRO A 346 5.70 -7.74 18.35
N PRO A 347 6.63 -6.93 17.82
CA PRO A 347 7.64 -6.27 18.63
C PRO A 347 7.00 -5.41 19.71
N ALA A 348 7.63 -5.36 20.88
CA ALA A 348 7.12 -4.68 22.08
C ALA A 348 7.26 -3.14 22.02
N SER A 349 7.58 -2.56 20.86
CA SER A 349 7.74 -1.12 20.70
C SER A 349 6.39 -0.41 20.83
N GLY A 350 6.38 0.72 21.54
CA GLY A 350 5.19 1.56 21.71
C GLY A 350 4.59 2.02 20.38
N THR A 351 3.36 2.55 20.48
CA THR A 351 2.54 3.10 19.39
C THR A 351 3.40 3.94 18.44
N PRO A 352 3.68 3.48 17.21
CA PRO A 352 4.57 4.20 16.29
C PRO A 352 4.04 5.60 15.96
N ASP A 353 4.91 6.54 15.62
CA ASP A 353 4.51 7.93 15.35
C ASP A 353 3.53 8.06 14.17
N TRP A 354 3.57 7.14 13.19
CA TRP A 354 2.59 7.08 12.11
C TRP A 354 1.16 6.86 12.63
N GLU A 355 0.98 6.16 13.75
CA GLU A 355 -0.34 5.83 14.30
C GLU A 355 -1.05 7.06 14.91
N ARG A 356 -0.25 8.07 15.31
CA ARG A 356 -0.74 9.35 15.82
C ARG A 356 -1.04 10.36 14.72
N GLU A 357 -0.17 10.47 13.71
CA GLU A 357 -0.28 11.54 12.69
C GLU A 357 -0.98 11.08 11.39
N LEU A 358 -0.84 9.81 11.00
CA LEU A 358 -1.17 9.33 9.63
C LEU A 358 -2.01 8.05 9.59
N ALA A 359 -2.41 7.49 10.73
CA ALA A 359 -3.22 6.28 10.75
C ALA A 359 -4.56 6.51 10.03
N PRO A 360 -4.90 5.64 9.06
CA PRO A 360 -6.11 5.77 8.27
C PRO A 360 -7.32 5.64 9.17
N ARG A 361 -8.24 6.58 8.99
CA ARG A 361 -9.54 6.57 9.64
C ARG A 361 -10.52 5.91 8.69
N SER A 362 -10.98 4.72 9.08
CA SER A 362 -11.82 3.86 8.24
C SER A 362 -13.25 3.84 8.79
N LEU A 363 -14.22 4.11 7.92
CA LEU A 363 -15.64 4.13 8.26
C LEU A 363 -16.43 3.52 7.11
N ALA A 364 -17.34 2.59 7.40
CA ALA A 364 -18.25 2.06 6.41
C ALA A 364 -19.67 2.56 6.64
N ILE A 365 -20.38 2.89 5.57
CA ILE A 365 -21.79 3.23 5.56
C ILE A 365 -22.54 2.09 4.86
N ALA A 366 -23.26 1.28 5.63
CA ALA A 366 -24.12 0.24 5.10
C ALA A 366 -25.51 0.82 4.80
N SER A 367 -26.07 0.51 3.63
CA SER A 367 -27.39 1.00 3.17
C SER A 367 -28.56 0.20 3.76
N THR A 368 -28.47 -0.12 5.05
CA THR A 368 -29.50 -0.86 5.79
C THR A 368 -29.48 -0.48 7.28
N GLY A 369 -30.49 -0.97 8.01
CA GLY A 369 -30.62 -0.77 9.46
C GLY A 369 -29.59 -1.55 10.29
N PRO A 370 -29.39 -1.15 11.56
CA PRO A 370 -28.34 -1.73 12.40
C PRO A 370 -28.61 -3.19 12.78
N THR A 371 -29.87 -3.64 12.72
CA THR A 371 -30.25 -5.03 13.03
C THR A 371 -29.77 -5.98 11.93
N GLU A 372 -30.00 -5.61 10.68
CA GLU A 372 -29.59 -6.37 9.50
C GLU A 372 -28.06 -6.47 9.42
N VAL A 373 -27.36 -5.35 9.62
CA VAL A 373 -25.89 -5.35 9.71
C VAL A 373 -25.41 -6.24 10.84
N ALA A 374 -26.03 -6.17 12.03
CA ALA A 374 -25.60 -6.99 13.15
C ALA A 374 -25.75 -8.50 12.89
N GLN A 375 -26.81 -8.91 12.19
CA GLN A 375 -27.02 -10.30 11.80
C GLN A 375 -26.02 -10.77 10.74
N ALA A 376 -25.76 -9.96 9.71
CA ALA A 376 -24.79 -10.27 8.67
C ALA A 376 -23.33 -10.26 9.19
N ALA A 377 -23.04 -9.37 10.15
CA ALA A 377 -21.73 -9.26 10.80
C ALA A 377 -21.38 -10.45 11.71
N LEU A 378 -22.34 -11.31 12.08
CA LEU A 378 -22.08 -12.51 12.90
C LEU A 378 -21.07 -13.48 12.26
N ILE A 379 -20.90 -13.41 10.94
CA ILE A 379 -20.02 -14.27 10.15
C ILE A 379 -18.65 -13.60 9.92
N CYS A 380 -18.50 -12.32 10.28
CA CYS A 380 -17.26 -11.57 10.07
C CYS A 380 -16.13 -12.06 10.99
N GLY A 381 -14.91 -12.05 10.45
CA GLY A 381 -13.69 -12.42 11.19
C GLY A 381 -13.20 -11.36 12.18
N HIS A 382 -13.86 -10.20 12.25
CA HIS A 382 -13.47 -9.02 13.00
C HIS A 382 -14.55 -8.61 14.01
N SER A 383 -14.14 -8.00 15.12
CA SER A 383 -15.07 -7.30 16.01
C SER A 383 -15.43 -5.94 15.40
N LEU A 384 -16.71 -5.64 15.30
CA LEU A 384 -17.21 -4.43 14.63
C LEU A 384 -17.96 -3.54 15.63
N ARG A 385 -17.81 -2.23 15.54
CA ARG A 385 -18.68 -1.27 16.24
C ARG A 385 -19.67 -0.71 15.21
N THR A 386 -20.95 -0.73 15.55
CA THR A 386 -22.03 -0.26 14.67
C THR A 386 -22.81 0.85 15.35
N ALA A 387 -23.19 1.90 14.61
CA ALA A 387 -24.03 2.98 15.11
C ALA A 387 -25.11 3.36 14.08
N PRO A 388 -26.36 3.65 14.52
CA PRO A 388 -27.43 4.02 13.60
C PRO A 388 -27.17 5.38 12.95
N ALA A 389 -27.40 5.47 11.64
CA ALA A 389 -27.22 6.68 10.83
C ALA A 389 -28.54 7.08 10.13
N GLY A 390 -29.59 7.24 10.93
CA GLY A 390 -30.98 7.37 10.45
C GLY A 390 -31.71 6.02 10.45
N SER A 391 -32.83 5.91 9.72
CA SER A 391 -33.69 4.71 9.70
C SER A 391 -33.24 3.63 8.71
N HIS A 392 -32.41 3.97 7.73
CA HIS A 392 -32.04 3.09 6.61
C HIS A 392 -30.53 2.96 6.40
N HIS A 393 -29.72 3.48 7.30
CA HIS A 393 -28.26 3.41 7.20
C HIS A 393 -27.61 3.11 8.54
N THR A 394 -26.46 2.47 8.48
CA THR A 394 -25.67 2.09 9.65
C THR A 394 -24.20 2.42 9.41
N TYR A 395 -23.60 3.12 10.37
CA TYR A 395 -22.15 3.28 10.43
C TYR A 395 -21.52 2.02 11.01
N VAL A 396 -20.41 1.59 10.41
CA VAL A 396 -19.64 0.43 10.85
C VAL A 396 -18.16 0.81 10.88
N GLU A 397 -17.49 0.53 12.00
CA GLU A 397 -16.04 0.64 12.13
C GLU A 397 -15.47 -0.65 12.73
N ILE A 398 -14.18 -0.87 12.58
CA ILE A 398 -13.49 -1.99 13.23
C ILE A 398 -13.14 -1.62 14.66
N VAL A 399 -13.41 -2.54 15.58
CA VAL A 399 -12.83 -2.48 16.92
C VAL A 399 -11.44 -3.10 16.85
N PRO A 400 -10.36 -2.39 17.22
CA PRO A 400 -9.03 -2.95 17.29
C PRO A 400 -9.02 -4.19 18.20
N ASP A 401 -8.82 -5.36 17.62
CA ASP A 401 -8.69 -6.62 18.36
C ASP A 401 -7.19 -6.97 18.43
N PRO A 402 -6.63 -7.29 19.61
CA PRO A 402 -5.24 -7.70 19.75
C PRO A 402 -4.86 -8.95 18.94
N VAL A 403 -5.82 -9.72 18.40
CA VAL A 403 -5.56 -10.93 17.59
C VAL A 403 -6.39 -10.93 16.29
N ARG A 404 -5.78 -10.48 15.17
CA ARG A 404 -6.36 -10.63 13.81
C ARG A 404 -6.67 -12.11 13.48
N GLY A 405 -7.75 -12.34 12.72
CA GLY A 405 -8.21 -13.69 12.38
C GLY A 405 -7.50 -14.30 11.16
N LYS A 406 -7.34 -15.64 11.13
CA LYS A 406 -6.64 -16.42 10.08
C LYS A 406 -7.00 -16.14 8.61
N ARG A 407 -8.16 -15.52 8.32
CA ARG A 407 -8.56 -15.11 6.96
C ARG A 407 -8.01 -13.73 6.59
N ALA A 408 -7.86 -12.83 7.56
CA ALA A 408 -7.20 -11.53 7.37
C ALA A 408 -5.71 -11.68 7.01
N ALA A 409 -5.09 -12.81 7.38
CA ALA A 409 -3.72 -13.18 7.01
C ALA A 409 -3.49 -13.33 5.49
N LEU A 410 -4.53 -13.76 4.77
CA LEU A 410 -4.44 -14.09 3.34
C LEU A 410 -4.64 -12.91 2.42
N LEU A 411 -5.26 -11.85 2.92
CA LEU A 411 -5.70 -10.72 2.12
C LEU A 411 -5.01 -9.48 2.68
N PRO A 412 -4.09 -8.85 1.92
CA PRO A 412 -3.50 -7.56 2.30
C PRO A 412 -4.55 -6.42 2.34
N GLU A 413 -5.81 -6.70 2.00
CA GLU A 413 -6.89 -5.72 2.01
C GLU A 413 -7.19 -5.17 3.42
N ASP A 414 -7.60 -3.90 3.44
CA ASP A 414 -8.09 -3.22 4.62
C ASP A 414 -9.13 -4.10 5.35
N PRO A 415 -8.95 -4.34 6.66
CA PRO A 415 -9.82 -5.25 7.39
C PRO A 415 -11.29 -4.80 7.39
N LEU A 416 -11.59 -3.50 7.26
CA LEU A 416 -12.97 -3.00 7.19
C LEU A 416 -13.60 -3.32 5.82
N THR A 417 -12.83 -3.19 4.74
CA THR A 417 -13.22 -3.64 3.40
C THR A 417 -13.48 -5.14 3.37
N SER A 418 -12.61 -5.94 3.99
CA SER A 418 -12.82 -7.39 4.16
C SER A 418 -14.06 -7.69 5.02
N ALA A 419 -14.36 -6.91 6.05
CA ALA A 419 -15.57 -7.07 6.84
C ALA A 419 -16.82 -6.75 5.99
N ALA A 420 -16.78 -5.67 5.21
CA ALA A 420 -17.84 -5.26 4.31
C ALA A 420 -18.13 -6.30 3.22
N ASP A 421 -17.10 -6.94 2.67
CA ASP A 421 -17.27 -8.09 1.79
C ASP A 421 -18.13 -9.18 2.45
N ASN A 422 -17.73 -9.61 3.66
CA ASN A 422 -18.43 -10.68 4.37
C ASN A 422 -19.89 -10.32 4.72
N PHE A 423 -20.14 -9.13 5.29
CA PHE A 423 -21.51 -8.77 5.71
C PHE A 423 -22.42 -8.33 4.56
N THR A 424 -21.90 -8.06 3.36
CA THR A 424 -22.73 -7.80 2.17
C THR A 424 -22.94 -9.03 1.29
N THR A 425 -22.27 -10.16 1.57
CA THR A 425 -22.24 -11.34 0.67
C THR A 425 -23.62 -11.88 0.31
N ALA A 426 -24.52 -12.00 1.28
CA ALA A 426 -25.85 -12.59 1.10
C ALA A 426 -26.96 -11.53 1.00
N GLU A 427 -26.58 -10.28 0.73
CA GLU A 427 -27.43 -9.12 0.94
C GLU A 427 -27.55 -8.29 -0.35
N ASP A 428 -28.68 -7.62 -0.54
CA ASP A 428 -28.95 -6.79 -1.74
C ASP A 428 -28.58 -5.31 -1.55
N TRP A 429 -28.16 -4.92 -0.35
CA TRP A 429 -27.77 -3.55 -0.03
C TRP A 429 -26.24 -3.36 -0.16
N PRO A 430 -25.76 -2.25 -0.76
CA PRO A 430 -24.34 -1.94 -0.82
C PRO A 430 -23.81 -1.36 0.49
N ALA A 431 -22.48 -1.43 0.65
CA ALA A 431 -21.72 -0.71 1.67
C ALA A 431 -20.64 0.15 1.02
N LEU A 432 -20.54 1.41 1.44
CA LEU A 432 -19.45 2.31 1.05
C LEU A 432 -18.42 2.36 2.18
N VAL A 433 -17.24 1.81 1.94
CA VAL A 433 -16.11 1.90 2.87
C VAL A 433 -15.31 3.14 2.54
N LEU A 434 -15.03 3.97 3.52
CA LEU A 434 -14.35 5.25 3.38
C LEU A 434 -13.06 5.21 4.19
N HIS A 435 -11.95 5.65 3.58
CA HIS A 435 -10.67 5.80 4.26
C HIS A 435 -10.24 7.25 4.17
N ARG A 436 -9.63 7.74 5.25
CA ARG A 436 -9.09 9.09 5.31
C ARG A 436 -7.77 9.12 6.05
N THR A 437 -6.76 9.67 5.40
CA THR A 437 -5.52 10.17 5.99
C THR A 437 -5.45 11.69 5.76
N PRO A 438 -4.50 12.41 6.35
CA PRO A 438 -4.32 13.84 6.08
C PRO A 438 -4.05 14.19 4.60
N GLU A 439 -3.58 13.23 3.80
CA GLU A 439 -3.14 13.45 2.42
C GLU A 439 -4.01 12.77 1.37
N ARG A 440 -4.81 11.79 1.80
CA ARG A 440 -5.59 10.92 0.92
C ARG A 440 -6.96 10.69 1.50
N SER A 441 -7.97 10.82 0.67
CA SER A 441 -9.32 10.31 0.95
C SER A 441 -9.67 9.31 -0.12
N SER A 442 -10.13 8.13 0.26
CA SER A 442 -10.53 7.10 -0.70
C SER A 442 -11.85 6.47 -0.30
N PHE A 443 -12.46 5.76 -1.24
CA PHE A 443 -13.58 4.90 -0.94
C PHE A 443 -13.48 3.59 -1.71
N THR A 444 -14.12 2.57 -1.15
CA THR A 444 -14.33 1.28 -1.79
C THR A 444 -15.82 0.94 -1.70
N LEU A 445 -16.47 0.76 -2.84
CA LEU A 445 -17.83 0.28 -2.92
C LEU A 445 -17.84 -1.25 -2.91
N VAL A 446 -18.55 -1.83 -1.95
CA VAL A 446 -18.74 -3.28 -1.83
C VAL A 446 -20.23 -3.61 -1.96
N HIS A 447 -20.54 -4.61 -2.78
CA HIS A 447 -21.92 -5.07 -2.99
C HIS A 447 -21.91 -6.56 -3.31
N ARG A 448 -22.78 -7.36 -2.64
CA ARG A 448 -22.87 -8.82 -2.81
C ARG A 448 -21.52 -9.54 -2.61
N GLY A 449 -20.76 -9.12 -1.60
CA GLY A 449 -19.49 -9.73 -1.26
C GLY A 449 -18.42 -9.62 -2.35
N ARG A 450 -18.41 -8.49 -3.06
CA ARG A 450 -17.39 -8.14 -4.05
C ARG A 450 -17.12 -6.65 -4.05
N LYS A 451 -15.86 -6.29 -4.22
CA LYS A 451 -15.44 -4.94 -4.58
C LYS A 451 -16.00 -4.59 -5.97
N VAL A 452 -16.83 -3.55 -6.04
CA VAL A 452 -17.48 -3.09 -7.28
C VAL A 452 -16.61 -2.05 -7.98
N THR A 453 -16.17 -1.03 -7.22
CA THR A 453 -15.31 0.05 -7.67
C THR A 453 -14.67 0.71 -6.47
N ASP A 454 -13.57 1.39 -6.68
CA ASP A 454 -12.89 2.24 -5.71
C ASP A 454 -12.36 3.49 -6.39
N HIS A 455 -11.94 4.45 -5.58
CA HIS A 455 -11.32 5.70 -6.03
C HIS A 455 -10.55 6.32 -4.89
N ALA A 456 -9.50 7.08 -5.22
CA ALA A 456 -8.76 7.87 -4.26
C ALA A 456 -8.56 9.30 -4.78
N TRP A 457 -8.71 10.27 -3.89
CA TRP A 457 -8.27 11.64 -4.07
C TRP A 457 -7.01 11.86 -3.23
N GLU A 458 -5.99 12.44 -3.86
CA GLU A 458 -4.73 12.81 -3.21
C GLU A 458 -4.44 14.28 -3.51
N THR A 459 -3.94 15.01 -2.52
CA THR A 459 -3.77 16.47 -2.60
C THR A 459 -2.91 16.91 -3.79
N ALA A 460 -1.90 16.12 -4.16
CA ALA A 460 -0.93 16.46 -5.21
C ALA A 460 -1.08 15.62 -6.48
N ALA A 461 -2.08 14.74 -6.55
CA ALA A 461 -2.30 13.90 -7.72
C ALA A 461 -3.02 14.67 -8.84
N PRO A 462 -2.75 14.33 -10.12
CA PRO A 462 -3.52 14.87 -11.23
C PRO A 462 -5.00 14.50 -11.10
N ALA A 463 -5.86 15.28 -11.77
CA ALA A 463 -7.25 14.90 -11.96
C ALA A 463 -7.33 13.50 -12.60
N THR A 464 -8.14 12.63 -12.03
CA THR A 464 -8.41 11.29 -12.59
C THR A 464 -8.90 11.39 -14.03
N ASP A 465 -8.52 10.39 -14.84
CA ASP A 465 -8.91 10.31 -16.24
C ASP A 465 -10.45 10.36 -16.41
N HIS A 466 -10.90 10.95 -17.52
CA HIS A 466 -12.33 11.09 -17.79
C HIS A 466 -13.04 9.73 -17.89
N ALA A 467 -12.45 8.78 -18.60
CA ALA A 467 -13.07 7.49 -18.84
C ALA A 467 -13.10 6.68 -17.54
N GLU A 468 -12.04 6.75 -16.74
CA GLU A 468 -12.00 6.14 -15.42
C GLU A 468 -13.08 6.73 -14.50
N ALA A 469 -13.11 8.04 -14.31
CA ALA A 469 -14.10 8.69 -13.46
C ALA A 469 -15.55 8.41 -13.93
N THR A 470 -15.78 8.35 -15.24
CA THR A 470 -17.10 8.02 -15.80
C THR A 470 -17.50 6.57 -15.51
N ARG A 471 -16.56 5.61 -15.61
CA ARG A 471 -16.83 4.21 -15.25
C ARG A 471 -17.17 4.07 -13.76
N THR A 472 -16.39 4.69 -12.89
CA THR A 472 -16.59 4.68 -11.42
C THR A 472 -17.92 5.34 -11.06
N ALA A 473 -18.23 6.50 -11.63
CA ALA A 473 -19.51 7.19 -11.44
C ALA A 473 -20.71 6.33 -11.89
N ALA A 474 -20.61 5.66 -13.03
CA ALA A 474 -21.66 4.78 -13.53
C ALA A 474 -21.87 3.56 -12.63
N ALA A 475 -20.80 3.01 -12.04
CA ALA A 475 -20.89 1.91 -11.08
C ALA A 475 -21.61 2.36 -9.79
N LEU A 476 -21.22 3.51 -9.23
CA LEU A 476 -21.87 4.12 -8.07
C LEU A 476 -23.37 4.38 -8.34
N ALA A 477 -23.70 5.04 -9.46
CA ALA A 477 -25.08 5.37 -9.81
C ALA A 477 -25.96 4.11 -9.94
N ARG A 478 -25.44 3.02 -10.51
CA ARG A 478 -26.16 1.74 -10.58
C ARG A 478 -26.41 1.13 -9.21
N SER A 479 -25.42 1.15 -8.32
CA SER A 479 -25.55 0.54 -6.98
C SER A 479 -26.48 1.31 -6.05
N TYR A 480 -26.57 2.64 -6.21
CA TYR A 480 -27.43 3.51 -5.39
C TYR A 480 -28.73 3.95 -6.09
N GLY A 481 -29.00 3.48 -7.30
CA GLY A 481 -30.23 3.77 -8.03
C GLY A 481 -30.36 5.22 -8.53
N LEU A 482 -29.24 5.90 -8.78
CA LEU A 482 -29.23 7.29 -9.27
C LEU A 482 -29.43 7.34 -10.79
N SER A 483 -30.26 8.27 -11.26
CA SER A 483 -30.60 8.39 -12.68
C SER A 483 -29.51 9.05 -13.53
N ASP A 484 -28.68 9.92 -12.95
CA ASP A 484 -27.63 10.65 -13.66
C ASP A 484 -26.26 10.49 -12.97
N PRO A 485 -25.28 9.83 -13.61
CA PRO A 485 -23.94 9.68 -13.05
C PRO A 485 -23.04 10.92 -13.24
N ARG A 486 -23.42 11.91 -14.06
CA ARG A 486 -22.55 13.04 -14.42
C ARG A 486 -22.09 13.88 -13.22
N PRO A 487 -22.94 14.18 -12.21
CA PRO A 487 -22.48 14.90 -11.02
C PRO A 487 -21.40 14.12 -10.25
N LEU A 488 -21.52 12.79 -10.17
CA LEU A 488 -20.51 11.95 -9.51
C LEU A 488 -19.19 11.97 -10.29
N ALA A 489 -19.24 11.91 -11.62
CA ALA A 489 -18.03 11.99 -12.45
C ALA A 489 -17.31 13.34 -12.28
N HIS A 490 -18.04 14.43 -12.06
CA HIS A 490 -17.46 15.74 -11.75
C HIS A 490 -16.74 15.73 -10.40
N ILE A 491 -17.34 15.19 -9.34
CA ILE A 491 -16.74 15.09 -8.00
C ILE A 491 -15.51 14.17 -8.02
N LEU A 492 -15.58 13.03 -8.71
CA LEU A 492 -14.45 12.10 -8.83
C LEU A 492 -13.23 12.73 -9.51
N ARG A 493 -13.44 13.66 -10.44
CA ARG A 493 -12.38 14.41 -11.12
C ARG A 493 -11.96 15.69 -10.42
N ALA A 494 -12.63 16.06 -9.33
CA ALA A 494 -12.35 17.28 -8.62
C ALA A 494 -10.96 17.19 -7.96
N THR A 495 -10.19 18.27 -8.11
CA THR A 495 -8.83 18.42 -7.57
C THR A 495 -8.84 19.41 -6.40
N GLY A 496 -7.83 19.39 -5.52
CA GLY A 496 -7.80 20.18 -4.28
C GLY A 496 -8.09 19.33 -3.03
N ASP A 497 -8.78 19.86 -2.02
CA ASP A 497 -8.99 19.18 -0.72
C ASP A 497 -9.68 17.80 -0.86
N PRO A 498 -8.97 16.68 -0.65
CA PRO A 498 -9.53 15.34 -0.74
C PRO A 498 -10.70 15.09 0.22
N ALA A 499 -10.65 15.67 1.42
CA ALA A 499 -11.67 15.46 2.44
C ALA A 499 -12.99 16.15 2.06
N ARG A 500 -12.91 17.31 1.37
CA ARG A 500 -14.08 17.98 0.81
C ARG A 500 -14.73 17.12 -0.26
N HIS A 501 -13.96 16.60 -1.22
CA HIS A 501 -14.48 15.78 -2.32
C HIS A 501 -15.15 14.50 -1.83
N GLN A 502 -14.59 13.86 -0.80
CA GLN A 502 -15.20 12.69 -0.17
C GLN A 502 -16.54 13.04 0.50
N ARG A 503 -16.66 14.20 1.17
CA ARG A 503 -17.93 14.67 1.75
C ARG A 503 -18.97 14.97 0.67
N GLU A 504 -18.57 15.61 -0.41
CA GLU A 504 -19.43 15.91 -1.56
C GLU A 504 -19.94 14.63 -2.22
N LEU A 505 -19.09 13.61 -2.36
CA LEU A 505 -19.51 12.30 -2.86
C LEU A 505 -20.58 11.66 -1.98
N VAL A 506 -20.34 11.60 -0.67
CA VAL A 506 -21.30 11.00 0.29
C VAL A 506 -22.65 11.71 0.21
N ALA A 507 -22.65 13.05 0.14
CA ALA A 507 -23.87 13.84 -0.04
C ALA A 507 -24.56 13.56 -1.39
N ALA A 508 -23.80 13.47 -2.49
CA ALA A 508 -24.34 13.20 -3.82
C ALA A 508 -24.96 11.79 -3.95
N LEU A 509 -24.49 10.83 -3.15
CA LEU A 509 -25.07 9.49 -3.06
C LEU A 509 -26.34 9.42 -2.19
N GLY A 510 -26.73 10.51 -1.52
CA GLY A 510 -27.86 10.54 -0.58
C GLY A 510 -27.59 9.80 0.74
N LEU A 511 -26.32 9.56 1.05
CA LEU A 511 -25.88 8.89 2.28
C LEU A 511 -25.87 9.87 3.47
N PRO A 512 -25.97 9.37 4.71
CA PRO A 512 -25.93 10.22 5.89
C PRO A 512 -24.58 10.96 6.01
N PRO A 513 -24.57 12.18 6.56
CA PRO A 513 -23.37 13.00 6.66
C PRO A 513 -22.34 12.38 7.60
N LEU A 514 -21.07 12.44 7.22
CA LEU A 514 -19.97 11.84 7.99
C LEU A 514 -19.93 12.38 9.43
N PRO A 515 -19.66 11.53 10.45
CA PRO A 515 -19.53 11.96 11.84
C PRO A 515 -18.46 13.06 12.00
N SER A 516 -18.65 13.98 12.93
CA SER A 516 -17.74 15.10 13.16
C SER A 516 -16.31 14.68 13.55
N GLY A 517 -16.16 13.52 14.22
CA GLY A 517 -14.85 12.94 14.57
C GLY A 517 -14.13 12.24 13.41
N TYR A 518 -14.80 12.04 12.27
CA TYR A 518 -14.21 11.31 11.13
C TYR A 518 -13.05 12.09 10.50
N GLY A 519 -11.84 11.53 10.59
CA GLY A 519 -10.60 12.15 10.11
C GLY A 519 -9.69 12.70 11.20
N GLY A 520 -10.11 12.66 12.48
CA GLY A 520 -9.27 13.03 13.63
C GLY A 520 -9.18 11.91 14.67
N GLU A 521 -10.31 11.35 15.07
CA GLU A 521 -10.42 10.36 16.15
C GLU A 521 -10.23 8.92 15.63
N GLN A 522 -9.65 8.04 16.46
CA GLN A 522 -9.48 6.61 16.13
C GLN A 522 -10.78 5.81 16.34
N GLU A 523 -11.58 6.15 17.35
CA GLU A 523 -12.86 5.48 17.64
C GLU A 523 -14.04 6.41 17.30
N ILE A 524 -14.31 6.56 16.00
CA ILE A 524 -15.25 7.55 15.47
C ILE A 524 -16.67 7.32 15.99
N LEU A 525 -17.05 6.05 16.19
CA LEU A 525 -18.41 5.69 16.60
C LEU A 525 -18.56 5.49 18.11
N ALA A 526 -17.49 5.54 18.91
CA ALA A 526 -17.56 5.23 20.34
C ALA A 526 -18.50 6.18 21.12
N GLU A 527 -18.51 7.46 20.75
CA GLU A 527 -19.32 8.48 21.41
C GLU A 527 -20.70 8.69 20.76
N LEU A 528 -21.02 7.96 19.67
CA LEU A 528 -22.29 8.13 18.97
C LEU A 528 -23.46 7.46 19.71
N PRO A 529 -24.64 8.12 19.78
CA PRO A 529 -25.83 7.54 20.39
C PRO A 529 -26.24 6.22 19.73
N GLY A 530 -26.40 5.16 20.52
CA GLY A 530 -26.82 3.85 20.04
C GLY A 530 -25.70 2.99 19.46
N ALA A 531 -24.44 3.40 19.60
CA ALA A 531 -23.30 2.58 19.22
C ALA A 531 -23.24 1.25 20.00
N ARG A 532 -22.95 0.15 19.29
CA ARG A 532 -22.88 -1.21 19.86
C ARG A 532 -21.66 -1.95 19.29
N VAL A 533 -20.93 -2.63 20.16
CA VAL A 533 -19.83 -3.52 19.77
C VAL A 533 -20.37 -4.93 19.53
N LEU A 534 -20.17 -5.42 18.32
CA LEU A 534 -20.43 -6.78 17.87
C LEU A 534 -19.13 -7.57 18.01
N ALA A 535 -19.00 -8.31 19.11
CA ALA A 535 -17.83 -9.14 19.35
C ALA A 535 -17.76 -10.31 18.35
N ARG A 536 -16.54 -10.61 17.88
CA ARG A 536 -16.25 -11.77 17.02
C ARG A 536 -16.84 -13.06 17.60
N ARG A 537 -17.64 -13.79 16.82
CA ARG A 537 -18.12 -15.14 17.16
C ARG A 537 -17.44 -16.18 16.28
N GLY A 538 -17.09 -17.33 16.85
CA GLY A 538 -16.41 -18.39 16.11
C GLY A 538 -17.27 -18.93 14.95
N PHE A 539 -16.66 -19.16 13.78
CA PHE A 539 -17.32 -19.65 12.55
C PHE A 539 -18.31 -20.81 12.79
N LEU A 540 -17.94 -21.77 13.66
CA LEU A 540 -18.80 -22.92 14.00
C LEU A 540 -20.00 -22.57 14.88
N ALA A 541 -19.96 -21.48 15.64
CA ALA A 541 -21.07 -21.01 16.47
C ALA A 541 -22.11 -20.27 15.60
N GLY A 542 -21.65 -19.40 14.69
CA GLY A 542 -22.54 -18.67 13.75
C GLY A 542 -23.27 -19.60 12.78
N MET A 543 -22.58 -20.60 12.22
CA MET A 543 -23.19 -21.58 11.31
C MET A 543 -24.26 -22.46 12.00
N ARG A 544 -24.13 -22.66 13.31
CA ARG A 544 -25.06 -23.47 14.11
C ARG A 544 -26.41 -22.76 14.28
N ASP A 545 -26.38 -21.45 14.50
CA ASP A 545 -27.59 -20.62 14.66
C ASP A 545 -28.32 -20.36 13.33
N THR A 546 -27.58 -20.18 12.22
CA THR A 546 -28.19 -20.05 10.88
C THR A 546 -28.86 -21.34 10.40
N MET A 547 -28.48 -22.50 10.94
CA MET A 547 -29.16 -23.76 10.66
C MET A 547 -30.35 -24.04 11.60
N THR A 548 -30.56 -23.23 12.64
CA THR A 548 -31.65 -23.42 13.62
C THR A 548 -32.78 -22.41 13.54
N THR A 549 -32.83 -21.58 12.50
CA THR A 549 -34.00 -20.71 12.26
C THR A 549 -34.98 -21.37 11.30
N LYS A 550 -35.82 -22.25 11.86
CA LYS A 550 -37.20 -22.37 11.38
C LYS A 550 -38.26 -22.48 12.47
N ASP A 551 -37.91 -22.92 13.68
CA ASP A 551 -38.83 -22.91 14.83
C ASP A 551 -38.03 -22.54 16.09
N GLY A 552 -38.26 -21.35 16.65
CA GLY A 552 -37.48 -20.76 17.74
C GLY A 552 -37.57 -21.48 19.08
N VAL A 553 -36.98 -22.67 19.20
CA VAL A 553 -36.77 -23.37 20.46
C VAL A 553 -35.36 -23.98 20.49
N HIS A 554 -34.55 -23.59 21.47
CA HIS A 554 -33.28 -24.26 21.77
C HIS A 554 -33.56 -25.71 22.21
N PRO A 555 -32.96 -26.75 21.61
CA PRO A 555 -32.81 -28.00 22.33
C PRO A 555 -31.79 -27.77 23.45
N GLU A 556 -32.17 -28.09 24.69
CA GLU A 556 -31.24 -28.14 25.81
C GLU A 556 -30.00 -28.96 25.41
N THR A 557 -28.83 -28.47 25.81
CA THR A 557 -27.55 -29.16 25.67
C THR A 557 -27.73 -30.61 26.13
N PRO A 558 -27.53 -31.63 25.27
CA PRO A 558 -27.72 -33.00 25.72
C PRO A 558 -26.65 -33.29 26.80
N PRO A 559 -27.02 -33.92 27.92
CA PRO A 559 -26.10 -34.23 28.99
C PRO A 559 -24.93 -35.09 28.46
N GLN A 560 -23.70 -34.76 28.86
CA GLN A 560 -22.46 -35.30 28.29
C GLN A 560 -22.21 -36.80 28.53
N ASP A 561 -23.13 -37.52 29.17
CA ASP A 561 -22.98 -38.92 29.59
C ASP A 561 -24.10 -39.85 29.11
N GLU A 562 -24.72 -39.59 27.96
CA GLU A 562 -25.59 -40.59 27.34
C GLU A 562 -24.80 -41.63 26.51
N PRO A 563 -25.05 -42.94 26.72
CA PRO A 563 -24.44 -43.98 25.93
C PRO A 563 -24.81 -43.80 24.45
N HIS A 564 -23.79 -43.74 23.58
CA HIS A 564 -24.00 -43.53 22.16
C HIS A 564 -25.00 -44.56 21.58
N PRO A 565 -26.04 -44.11 20.85
CA PRO A 565 -27.07 -45.01 20.32
C PRO A 565 -26.46 -46.05 19.38
N VAL A 566 -27.07 -47.23 19.26
CA VAL A 566 -26.55 -48.34 18.43
C VAL A 566 -26.22 -47.88 17.00
N ARG A 567 -27.04 -47.00 16.43
CA ARG A 567 -26.80 -46.39 15.11
C ARG A 567 -25.47 -45.63 15.04
N TRP A 568 -25.06 -44.94 16.10
CA TRP A 568 -23.78 -44.20 16.17
C TRP A 568 -22.57 -45.12 16.01
N TRP A 569 -22.63 -46.30 16.64
CA TRP A 569 -21.60 -47.33 16.56
C TRP A 569 -21.57 -47.96 15.17
N VAL A 570 -22.74 -48.37 14.66
CA VAL A 570 -22.86 -48.99 13.33
C VAL A 570 -22.33 -48.07 12.24
N LEU A 571 -22.73 -46.78 12.23
CA LEU A 571 -22.29 -45.81 11.23
C LEU A 571 -20.77 -45.56 11.27
N ARG A 572 -20.16 -45.49 12.46
CA ARG A 572 -18.72 -45.22 12.59
C ARG A 572 -17.86 -46.44 12.32
N THR A 573 -18.33 -47.63 12.68
CA THR A 573 -17.65 -48.89 12.33
C THR A 573 -17.75 -49.14 10.82
N ALA A 574 -18.91 -48.88 10.21
CA ALA A 574 -19.07 -48.95 8.75
C ALA A 574 -18.18 -47.92 8.04
N ALA A 575 -18.13 -46.67 8.53
CA ALA A 575 -17.24 -45.64 7.99
C ALA A 575 -15.77 -46.03 8.13
N LEU A 576 -15.35 -46.57 9.28
CA LEU A 576 -13.99 -47.08 9.47
C LEU A 576 -13.67 -48.17 8.45
N LEU A 577 -14.51 -49.19 8.30
CA LEU A 577 -14.29 -50.27 7.33
C LEU A 577 -14.22 -49.74 5.90
N PHE A 578 -15.13 -48.84 5.53
CA PHE A 578 -15.16 -48.23 4.21
C PHE A 578 -13.90 -47.42 3.90
N PHE A 579 -13.50 -46.50 4.79
CA PHE A 579 -12.31 -45.67 4.57
C PHE A 579 -11.01 -46.45 4.68
N THR A 580 -10.97 -47.55 5.44
CA THR A 580 -9.81 -48.44 5.50
C THR A 580 -9.68 -49.25 4.21
N ALA A 581 -10.79 -49.81 3.70
CA ALA A 581 -10.80 -50.48 2.40
C ALA A 581 -10.48 -49.53 1.25
N ALA A 582 -11.03 -48.31 1.27
CA ALA A 582 -10.71 -47.25 0.31
C ALA A 582 -9.24 -46.83 0.40
N ALA A 583 -8.65 -46.75 1.59
CA ALA A 583 -7.23 -46.47 1.77
C ALA A 583 -6.37 -47.61 1.20
N VAL A 584 -6.67 -48.87 1.53
CA VAL A 584 -5.93 -50.04 1.01
C VAL A 584 -6.01 -50.10 -0.51
N TYR A 585 -7.20 -49.92 -1.09
CA TYR A 585 -7.39 -49.87 -2.53
C TYR A 585 -6.65 -48.69 -3.19
N ALA A 586 -6.70 -47.51 -2.57
CA ALA A 586 -6.00 -46.31 -3.05
C ALA A 586 -4.48 -46.39 -2.93
N TRP A 587 -3.93 -47.22 -2.04
CA TRP A 587 -2.49 -47.46 -1.94
C TRP A 587 -2.01 -48.61 -2.85
N TRP A 588 -2.90 -49.54 -3.23
CA TRP A 588 -2.58 -50.66 -4.13
C TRP A 588 -2.76 -50.30 -5.61
N THR A 589 -3.61 -49.32 -5.93
CA THR A 589 -3.90 -48.95 -7.33
C THR A 589 -2.97 -47.81 -7.80
N PRO A 590 -2.09 -48.04 -8.79
CA PRO A 590 -1.06 -47.06 -9.19
C PRO A 590 -1.61 -45.76 -9.79
N ASP A 591 -2.86 -45.75 -10.27
CA ASP A 591 -3.51 -44.57 -10.87
C ASP A 591 -4.22 -43.66 -9.85
N ILE A 592 -4.31 -44.07 -8.58
CA ILE A 592 -4.94 -43.26 -7.54
C ILE A 592 -3.86 -42.37 -6.91
N GLY A 593 -3.87 -41.09 -7.28
CA GLY A 593 -2.91 -40.10 -6.77
C GLY A 593 -2.87 -40.05 -5.24
N TRP A 594 -1.65 -39.92 -4.70
CA TRP A 594 -1.31 -40.03 -3.27
C TRP A 594 -2.15 -39.19 -2.30
N PHE A 595 -2.73 -38.07 -2.76
CA PHE A 595 -3.63 -37.23 -1.97
C PHE A 595 -4.90 -37.99 -1.55
N ARG A 596 -5.54 -38.72 -2.48
CA ARG A 596 -6.76 -39.49 -2.20
C ARG A 596 -6.49 -40.66 -1.26
N SER A 597 -5.31 -41.29 -1.39
CA SER A 597 -4.85 -42.36 -0.50
C SER A 597 -4.59 -41.84 0.91
N THR A 598 -3.95 -40.67 1.03
CA THR A 598 -3.65 -40.02 2.32
C THR A 598 -4.93 -39.55 3.04
N VAL A 599 -5.86 -38.89 2.33
CA VAL A 599 -7.15 -38.45 2.90
C VAL A 599 -7.95 -39.65 3.42
N SER A 600 -7.99 -40.75 2.67
CA SER A 600 -8.70 -41.97 3.09
C SER A 600 -8.06 -42.61 4.32
N SER A 601 -6.71 -42.64 4.41
CA SER A 601 -5.98 -43.13 5.58
C SER A 601 -6.21 -42.26 6.83
N VAL A 602 -6.23 -40.92 6.69
CA VAL A 602 -6.49 -40.00 7.81
C VAL A 602 -7.93 -40.13 8.31
N LEU A 603 -8.91 -40.29 7.40
CA LEU A 603 -10.30 -40.52 7.76
C LEU A 603 -10.48 -41.86 8.48
N SER A 604 -9.84 -42.94 8.00
CA SER A 604 -9.80 -44.23 8.71
C SER A 604 -9.25 -44.06 10.13
N LEU A 605 -8.11 -43.40 10.30
CA LEU A 605 -7.50 -43.18 11.62
C LEU A 605 -8.41 -42.33 12.53
N TYR A 606 -9.07 -41.31 12.00
CA TYR A 606 -10.01 -40.48 12.75
C TYR A 606 -11.19 -41.31 13.31
N PHE A 607 -11.80 -42.17 12.49
CA PHE A 607 -12.89 -43.04 12.95
C PHE A 607 -12.42 -44.11 13.92
N ALA A 608 -11.22 -44.66 13.73
CA ALA A 608 -10.60 -45.60 14.66
C ALA A 608 -10.38 -44.96 16.05
N VAL A 609 -9.81 -43.76 16.10
CA VAL A 609 -9.60 -43.02 17.36
C VAL A 609 -10.92 -42.70 18.05
N LYS A 610 -11.97 -42.34 17.31
CA LYS A 610 -13.31 -42.11 17.91
C LYS A 610 -13.92 -43.39 18.48
N LEU A 611 -13.81 -44.52 17.79
CA LEU A 611 -14.29 -45.81 18.28
C LEU A 611 -13.49 -46.28 19.51
N ILE A 612 -12.16 -46.15 19.49
CA ILE A 612 -11.28 -46.49 20.63
C ILE A 612 -11.60 -45.62 21.85
N ARG A 613 -11.77 -44.30 21.66
CA ARG A 613 -12.15 -43.39 22.76
C ARG A 613 -13.52 -43.73 23.32
N ALA A 614 -14.48 -44.11 22.47
CA ALA A 614 -15.80 -44.54 22.93
C ALA A 614 -15.78 -45.91 23.63
N LEU A 615 -14.91 -46.84 23.22
CA LEU A 615 -14.74 -48.15 23.85
C LEU A 615 -14.06 -48.04 25.22
N ARG A 616 -13.05 -47.15 25.34
CA ARG A 616 -12.37 -46.86 26.62
C ARG A 616 -13.25 -46.15 27.64
N ARG A 617 -14.41 -45.62 27.22
CA ARG A 617 -15.41 -44.95 28.07
C ARG A 617 -16.54 -45.88 28.53
N ARG A 618 -16.52 -47.18 28.18
CA ARG A 618 -17.48 -48.14 28.76
C ARG A 618 -17.08 -48.45 30.21
N PRO A 619 -17.94 -48.24 31.22
CA PRO A 619 -17.69 -48.72 32.57
C PRO A 619 -17.69 -50.26 32.57
N VAL A 620 -16.65 -50.86 33.16
CA VAL A 620 -16.58 -52.29 33.42
C VAL A 620 -17.58 -52.61 34.54
N SER A 621 -18.76 -53.09 34.17
CA SER A 621 -19.75 -53.61 35.12
C SER A 621 -19.33 -55.02 35.54
N SER A 622 -18.64 -55.14 36.68
CA SER A 622 -18.46 -56.41 37.39
C SER A 622 -18.87 -56.26 38.85
N SER A 623 -20.13 -56.57 39.15
CA SER A 623 -20.59 -57.01 40.48
C SER A 623 -21.92 -57.76 40.31
N PRO A 624 -22.05 -58.99 40.84
CA PRO A 624 -23.31 -59.73 40.79
C PRO A 624 -24.32 -59.18 41.80
N PRO A 625 -25.64 -59.42 41.62
CA PRO A 625 -26.67 -58.88 42.49
C PRO A 625 -26.62 -59.53 43.90
N PRO A 626 -26.92 -58.78 44.97
CA PRO A 626 -27.13 -59.38 46.29
C PRO A 626 -28.44 -60.19 46.30
N ALA A 627 -28.37 -61.38 46.91
CA ALA A 627 -29.51 -62.26 47.12
C ALA A 627 -30.53 -61.62 48.07
N ALA A 628 -31.82 -61.85 47.76
CA ALA A 628 -32.95 -61.39 48.55
C ALA A 628 -33.03 -62.14 49.89
N SER A 629 -33.13 -61.38 50.99
CA SER A 629 -33.88 -61.68 52.23
C SER A 629 -33.99 -60.39 53.03
#